data_AF-A0AA96UGD7-F1
#
_entry.id   AF-A0AA96UGD7-F1
#
_cell.length_a   1.000
_cell.length_b   1.000
_cell.length_c   1.000
_cell.angle_alpha   90.00
_cell.angle_beta   90.00
_cell.angle_gamma   90.00
#
_symmetry.space_group_name_H-M   'P 1'
#
loop_
_entity.id
_entity.type
_entity.pdbx_description
1 polymer ?
#
loop_
_entity_poly.entity_id
_entity_poly.type
_entity_poly.pdbx_seq_one_letter_code
_entity_poly.pdbx_strand_id
1 'polypeptide(L)' 'MTRDFEAAHGLVFVRDSKNPAGPALGLAPAVWREFTAAVARGVFGEV' A
#
# COMPACT_ATOMS: atom_id res chain seq x y z
N MET A 1 -10.74 -18.81 2.99
CA MET A 1 -9.54 -17.95 2.93
C MET A 1 -9.70 -17.03 1.74
N THR A 2 -10.70 -16.14 1.83
CA THR A 2 -11.08 -15.21 0.78
C THR A 2 -10.03 -14.11 0.74
N ARG A 3 -9.39 -13.93 -0.40
CA ARG A 3 -8.34 -12.93 -0.59
C ARG A 3 -8.96 -11.54 -0.47
N ASP A 4 -8.64 -10.82 0.60
CA ASP A 4 -9.02 -9.41 0.86
C ASP A 4 -8.54 -8.40 -0.20
N PHE A 5 -8.15 -8.87 -1.39
CA PHE A 5 -7.66 -8.05 -2.50
C PHE A 5 -8.74 -7.69 -3.52
N GLU A 6 -9.99 -8.14 -3.33
CA GLU A 6 -11.10 -7.63 -4.14
C GLU A 6 -11.37 -6.17 -3.80
N ALA A 7 -11.04 -5.33 -4.78
CA ALA A 7 -11.25 -3.90 -4.87
C ALA A 7 -12.57 -3.44 -4.23
N ALA A 8 -12.51 -2.99 -2.98
CA ALA A 8 -13.41 -1.95 -2.52
C ALA A 8 -12.96 -0.65 -3.21
N HIS A 9 -13.78 -0.15 -4.12
CA HIS A 9 -13.56 1.05 -4.94
C HIS A 9 -13.27 2.31 -4.12
N GLY A 10 -12.07 2.45 -3.55
CA GLY A 10 -11.70 3.66 -2.81
C GLY A 10 -10.27 3.71 -2.29
N LEU A 11 -9.70 2.60 -1.80
CA LEU A 11 -8.40 2.64 -1.12
C LEU A 11 -7.56 1.36 -1.33
N VAL A 12 -6.24 1.54 -1.38
CA VAL A 12 -5.21 0.51 -1.28
C VAL A 12 -4.75 0.46 0.18
N PHE A 13 -4.92 -0.69 0.84
CA PHE A 13 -4.53 -0.87 2.24
C PHE A 13 -3.15 -1.51 2.36
N VAL A 14 -2.27 -0.90 3.15
CA VAL A 14 -0.96 -1.41 3.52
C VAL A 14 -0.99 -1.82 4.99
N ARG A 15 -0.65 -3.08 5.29
CA ARG A 15 -0.60 -3.62 6.64
C ARG A 15 0.83 -3.96 7.04
N ASP A 16 1.14 -3.81 8.31
CA ASP A 16 2.35 -4.39 8.89
C ASP A 16 2.19 -5.91 8.96
N SER A 17 3.08 -6.64 8.27
CA SER A 17 3.05 -8.10 8.26
C SER A 17 3.38 -8.71 9.63
N LYS A 18 4.09 -7.98 10.51
CA LYS A 18 4.47 -8.45 11.85
C LYS A 18 3.38 -8.28 12.89
N ASN A 19 2.38 -7.44 12.60
CA ASN A 19 1.19 -7.31 13.42
C ASN A 19 -0.08 -7.33 12.54
N PRO A 20 -0.52 -8.51 12.07
CA PRO A 20 -1.67 -8.63 11.17
C PRO A 20 -2.99 -8.13 11.75
N ALA A 21 -3.11 -8.05 13.08
CA ALA A 21 -4.28 -7.52 13.79
C ALA A 21 -4.18 -6.00 14.05
N GLY A 22 -3.07 -5.38 13.68
CA GLY A 22 -2.83 -3.95 13.81
C GLY A 22 -3.58 -3.11 12.77
N PRO A 23 -3.51 -1.77 12.89
CA PRO A 23 -4.16 -0.85 11.94
C PRO A 23 -3.56 -0.95 10.54
N ALA A 24 -4.38 -0.71 9.51
CA ALA A 24 -3.96 -0.62 8.12
C ALA A 24 -3.88 0.85 7.67
N LEU A 25 -2.87 1.19 6.87
CA LEU A 25 -2.77 2.48 6.19
C LEU A 25 -3.55 2.42 4.88
N GLY A 26 -4.58 3.26 4.73
CA GLY A 26 -5.36 3.39 3.50
C GLY A 26 -4.84 4.52 2.60
N LEU A 27 -4.55 4.19 1.34
CA LEU A 27 -4.07 5.13 0.33
C LEU A 27 -5.04 5.22 -0.84
N ALA A 28 -5.29 6.41 -1.38
CA ALA A 28 -5.99 6.51 -2.66
C ALA A 28 -5.19 5.78 -3.76
N PRO A 29 -5.85 5.13 -4.74
CA PRO A 29 -5.13 4.39 -5.79
C PRO A 29 -4.15 5.26 -6.59
N ALA A 30 -4.44 6.55 -6.78
CA ALA A 30 -3.52 7.48 -7.44
C ALA A 30 -2.23 7.69 -6.64
N VAL A 31 -2.35 7.87 -5.32
CA VAL A 31 -1.21 8.04 -4.42
C VAL A 31 -0.35 6.78 -4.39
N TRP A 32 -0.95 5.59 -4.35
CA TRP A 32 -0.18 4.33 -4.41
C TRP A 32 0.62 4.20 -5.72
N ARG A 33 0.04 4.59 -6.86
CA ARG A 33 0.74 4.59 -8.16
C ARG A 33 1.91 5.56 -8.17
N GLU A 34 1.72 6.78 -7.67
CA GLU A 34 2.79 7.78 -7.60
C GLU A 34 3.92 7.33 -6.67
N PHE A 35 3.57 6.79 -5.50
CA PHE A 35 4.53 6.24 -4.54
C PHE A 35 5.39 5.13 -5.17
N THR A 36 4.76 4.10 -5.76
CA THR A 36 5.48 2.97 -6.37
C THR A 36 6.32 3.40 -7.57
N ALA A 37 5.86 4.38 -8.36
CA ALA A 37 6.66 4.97 -9.44
C ALA A 37 7.88 5.73 -8.92
N ALA A 38 7.75 6.46 -7.81
CA ALA A 38 8.87 7.15 -7.16
C ALA A 38 9.89 6.15 -6.58
N VAL A 39 9.43 5.06 -5.95
CA VAL A 39 10.29 3.96 -5.50
C VAL A 39 11.06 3.36 -6.68
N ALA A 40 10.36 3.03 -7.79
CA ALA A 40 10.99 2.44 -8.97
C ALA A 40 12.04 3.36 -9.62
N ARG A 41 11.89 4.67 -9.47
CA ARG A 41 12.85 5.68 -9.94
C ARG A 41 13.99 5.95 -8.96
N GLY A 42 14.00 5.30 -7.79
CA GLY A 42 15.02 5.51 -6.77
C GLY A 42 14.93 6.86 -6.05
N VAL A 43 13.76 7.51 -6.04
CA VAL A 43 13.57 8.87 -5.49
C VAL A 43 13.90 8.95 -4.00
N PHE A 44 13.76 7.84 -3.26
CA PHE A 44 13.90 7.82 -1.81
C PHE A 44 15.29 7.42 -1.30
N GLY A 45 16.26 7.13 -2.19
CA GLY A 45 17.64 6.78 -1.81
C GLY A 45 17.78 5.47 -1.01
N GLU A 46 18.95 5.26 -0.43
CA GLU A 46 19.19 4.23 0.58
C GLU A 46 18.83 4.77 1.97
N VAL A 47 18.31 3.89 2.83
CA VAL A 47 17.90 4.17 4.22
C VAL A 47 18.84 3.44 5.17
#